data_AF-A0A9D4C7G9-F1
#
_entry.id   AF-A0A9D4C7G9-F1
#
_cell.length_a   1.000
_cell.length_b   1.000
_cell.length_c   1.000
_cell.angle_alpha   90.00
_cell.angle_beta   90.00
_cell.angle_gamma   90.00
#
_symmetry.space_group_name_H-M   'P 1'
#
loop_
_entity.id
_entity.type
_entity.pdbx_description
1 polymer ?
#
loop_
_entity_poly.entity_id
_entity_poly.type
_entity_poly.pdbx_seq_one_letter_code
_entity_poly.pdbx_strand_id
1 'polypeptide(L)' 'MLRKEENKCLIEWEPINKRSLTALFKSKFHNVTLIQCYAPTNQAEQATIDEFYEQL' A
#
# COMPACT_ATOMS: atom_id res chain seq x y z
N MET A 1 6.02 12.20 -8.47
CA MET A 1 7.27 12.10 -7.68
C MET A 1 7.01 12.82 -6.36
N LEU A 2 7.11 12.13 -5.22
CA LEU A 2 6.89 12.76 -3.92
C LEU A 2 7.89 13.90 -3.72
N ARG A 3 7.41 15.10 -3.36
CA ARG A 3 8.25 16.28 -3.14
C ARG A 3 9.13 16.06 -1.91
N LYS A 4 10.32 16.66 -1.88
CA LYS A 4 11.30 16.55 -0.77
C LYS A 4 10.71 16.83 0.62
N GLU A 5 9.68 17.66 0.72
CA GLU A 5 9.01 17.95 2.00
C GLU A 5 8.08 16.82 2.46
N GLU A 6 7.51 16.06 1.53
CA GLU A 6 6.63 14.90 1.76
C GLU A 6 7.44 13.70 2.29
N ASN A 7 8.76 13.67 2.08
CA ASN A 7 9.63 12.64 2.67
C ASN A 7 9.81 12.77 4.19
N LYS A 8 9.46 13.91 4.80
CA LYS A 8 9.60 14.13 6.25
C LYS A 8 8.42 13.58 7.06
N CYS A 9 7.28 13.34 6.42
CA CYS A 9 6.10 12.84 7.12
C CYS A 9 6.03 11.30 7.13
N LEU A 10 6.70 10.59 6.21
CA LEU A 10 6.76 9.14 6.27
C LEU A 10 7.63 8.70 7.47
N ILE A 11 7.01 8.02 8.45
CA ILE A 11 7.68 7.49 9.63
C ILE A 11 8.24 6.11 9.33
N GLU A 12 7.39 5.22 8.85
CA GLU A 12 7.69 3.80 8.64
C GLU A 12 6.87 3.29 7.45
N TRP A 13 7.38 2.30 6.74
CA TRP A 13 6.59 1.55 5.79
C TRP A 13 7.06 0.10 5.74
N GLU A 14 6.13 -0.81 5.50
CA GLU A 14 6.37 -2.24 5.40
C GLU A 14 5.60 -2.80 4.20
N PRO A 15 6.26 -3.51 3.28
CA PRO A 15 5.57 -4.25 2.23
C PRO A 15 4.88 -5.48 2.83
N ILE A 16 3.59 -5.65 2.58
CA ILE A 16 2.85 -6.84 3.02
C ILE A 16 3.03 -7.95 1.97
N ASN A 17 2.88 -7.61 0.69
CA ASN A 17 3.14 -8.51 -0.43
C ASN A 17 3.57 -7.72 -1.67
N LYS A 18 3.76 -8.39 -2.82
CA LYS A 18 4.20 -7.72 -4.06
C LYS A 18 3.24 -6.63 -4.55
N ARG A 19 1.99 -6.62 -4.09
CA ARG A 19 0.90 -5.74 -4.53
C ARG A 19 0.37 -4.83 -3.43
N SER A 20 0.80 -4.99 -2.18
CA SER A 20 0.34 -4.18 -1.06
C SER A 20 1.45 -3.76 -0.11
N LEU A 21 1.30 -2.56 0.45
CA LEU A 21 2.19 -2.03 1.48
C LEU A 21 1.39 -1.20 2.48
N THR A 22 1.93 -1.12 3.69
CA THR A 22 1.47 -0.21 4.73
C THR A 22 2.51 0.88 4.92
N ALA A 23 2.06 2.12 5.04
CA ALA A 23 2.92 3.26 5.31
C ALA A 23 2.31 4.12 6.43
N LEU A 24 3.10 4.39 7.46
CA LEU A 24 2.74 5.23 8.57
C LEU A 24 3.26 6.65 8.33
N PHE A 25 2.35 7.61 8.30
CA PHE A 25 2.65 9.01 8.12
C PHE A 25 2.36 9.81 9.39
N LYS A 26 3.28 10.72 9.73
CA LYS A 26 3.08 11.77 10.71
C LYS A 26 2.28 12.91 10.08
N SER A 27 1.02 13.09 10.48
CA SER A 27 0.27 14.30 10.15
C SER A 27 0.27 15.28 11.33
N LYS A 28 -0.25 16.49 11.09
CA LYS A 28 -0.30 17.57 12.09
C LYS A 28 -1.18 17.22 13.29
N PHE A 29 -2.25 16.45 13.08
CA PHE A 29 -3.27 16.18 14.09
C PHE A 29 -3.19 14.76 14.68
N HIS A 30 -2.88 13.76 13.85
CA HIS A 30 -2.68 12.38 14.27
C HIS A 30 -1.79 11.64 13.28
N ASN A 31 -1.26 10.48 13.67
CA ASN A 31 -0.58 9.60 12.72
C ASN A 31 -1.62 8.95 11.79
N VAL A 32 -1.30 8.83 10.51
CA VAL A 32 -2.15 8.27 9.46
C VAL A 32 -1.50 7.00 8.94
N THR A 33 -2.19 5.88 9.02
CA THR A 33 -1.75 4.64 8.37
C THR A 33 -2.41 4.57 6.99
N LEU A 34 -1.60 4.56 5.94
CA LEU A 34 -2.02 4.36 4.57
C LEU A 34 -1.75 2.91 4.18
N ILE A 35 -2.80 2.20 3.77
CA ILE A 35 -2.68 0.87 3.19
C ILE A 35 -2.91 1.02 1.69
N GLN A 36 -1.87 0.75 0.90
CA GLN A 36 -1.96 0.73 -0.55
C GLN A 36 -2.06 -0.73 -1.00
N CYS A 37 -3.01 -1.01 -1.89
CA CYS A 37 -3.19 -2.34 -2.47
C CYS A 37 -3.58 -2.22 -3.95
N TYR A 38 -2.90 -3.00 -4.79
CA TYR A 38 -3.24 -3.14 -6.21
C TYR A 38 -4.05 -4.41 -6.43
N ALA A 39 -5.37 -4.24 -6.52
CA ALA A 39 -6.26 -5.33 -6.89
C ALA A 39 -6.01 -5.76 -8.35
N PRO A 40 -6.17 -7.06 -8.66
CA PRO A 40 -6.15 -7.55 -10.03
C PRO A 40 -7.25 -6.88 -10.85
N THR A 41 -6.99 -6.67 -12.14
CA THR A 41 -8.00 -6.10 -13.05
C THR A 41 -9.04 -7.15 -13.41
N ASN A 42 -10.23 -6.72 -13.85
CA ASN A 42 -11.29 -7.64 -14.29
C ASN A 42 -10.90 -8.54 -15.48
N GLN A 43 -9.81 -8.20 -16.19
CA GLN A 43 -9.29 -8.97 -17.32
C GLN A 43 -8.14 -9.91 -16.90
N ALA A 44 -7.75 -9.91 -15.63
CA ALA A 44 -6.75 -10.83 -15.12
C ALA A 44 -7.25 -12.27 -15.19
N GLU A 45 -6.32 -13.21 -15.36
CA GLU A 45 -6.65 -14.63 -15.31
C GLU A 45 -7.22 -15.00 -13.94
N GLN A 46 -8.19 -15.92 -13.93
CA GLN A 46 -8.85 -16.35 -12.69
C GLN A 46 -7.84 -16.82 -11.64
N ALA A 47 -6.80 -17.56 -12.04
CA ALA A 47 -5.73 -18.00 -11.15
C ALA A 47 -5.00 -16.83 -10.45
N THR A 48 -4.80 -15.71 -11.16
CA THR A 48 -4.18 -14.49 -10.58
C THR A 48 -5.12 -13.78 -9.60
N ILE A 49 -6.43 -13.88 -9.83
CA ILE A 49 -7.46 -13.35 -8.93
C ILE A 49 -7.51 -14.20 -7.66
N ASP A 50 -7.57 -15.52 -7.83
CA ASP A 50 -7.62 -16.49 -6.73
C ASP A 50 -6.37 -16.38 -5.85
N GLU A 51 -5.17 -16.37 -6.44
CA GLU A 51 -3.91 -16.19 -5.69
C GLU A 51 -3.89 -14.88 -4.90
N PHE A 52 -4.44 -13.79 -5.45
CA PHE A 52 -4.51 -12.51 -4.76
C PHE A 52 -5.43 -12.56 -3.54
N TYR A 53 -6.58 -13.22 -3.64
CA TYR A 53 -7.53 -13.34 -2.52
C TYR A 53 -7.10 -14.36 -1.47
N GLU A 54 -6.29 -15.36 -1.82
CA GLU A 54 -5.67 -16.27 -0.84
C GLU A 54 -4.58 -15.60 0.03
N GLN A 55 -3.99 -14.50 -0.46
CA GLN A 55 -2.93 -13.75 0.23
C GLN A 55 -3.44 -12.59 1.11
N LEU A 56 -4.77 -12.36 1.14
CA LEU A 56 -5.45 -11.31 1.90
C LEU A 56 -5.93 -11.81 3.27
#